data_AF-A0A944YF90-F1
#
_entry.id   AF-A0A944YF90-F1
#
_cell.length_a   1.000
_cell.length_b   1.000
_cell.length_c   1.000
_cell.angle_alpha   90.00
_cell.angle_beta   90.00
_cell.angle_gamma   90.00
#
_symmetry.space_group_name_H-M   'P 1'
#
loop_
_entity.id
_entity.type
_entity.pdbx_description
1 polymer ?
#
loop_
_entity_poly.entity_id
_entity_poly.type
_entity_poly.pdbx_seq_one_letter_code
_entity_poly.pdbx_strand_id
1 'polypeptide(L)'
;MSWIQKYQWQALWMIFGVITSVLLVTIWSIYPIYISAQIRNDVKARIIERSDYYGLPISDFSAAFVRKDEFRICRRIHQKGLDNMVCDEFYSVNEDQ
;
A
#
# COMPACT_ATOMS: atom_id res chain seq x y z
N MET A 1 10.20 -47.67 -14.53
CA MET A 1 9.63 -46.96 -13.36
C MET A 1 8.53 -47.81 -12.77
N SER A 2 8.73 -48.34 -11.54
CA SER A 2 7.69 -49.15 -10.88
C SER A 2 6.46 -48.30 -10.58
N TRP A 3 5.30 -48.93 -10.39
CA TRP A 3 4.06 -48.22 -10.10
C TRP A 3 4.19 -47.35 -8.84
N ILE A 4 4.85 -47.87 -7.80
CA ILE A 4 5.17 -47.18 -6.54
C ILE A 4 5.99 -45.90 -6.77
N GLN A 5 6.96 -45.92 -7.69
CA GLN A 5 7.76 -44.74 -8.03
C GLN A 5 6.93 -43.65 -8.71
N LYS A 6 5.91 -43.99 -9.50
CA LYS A 6 5.02 -43.00 -10.13
C LYS A 6 4.16 -42.27 -9.09
N TYR A 7 3.65 -42.97 -8.09
CA TYR A 7 2.86 -42.37 -7.01
C TYR A 7 3.69 -41.47 -6.11
N GLN A 8 4.92 -41.88 -5.76
CA GLN A 8 5.83 -41.02 -5.00
C GLN A 8 6.19 -39.75 -5.77
N TRP A 9 6.42 -39.87 -7.08
CA TRP A 9 6.69 -38.72 -7.94
C TRP A 9 5.52 -37.75 -7.99
N GLN A 10 4.29 -38.26 -8.19
CA GLN A 10 3.08 -37.42 -8.20
C GLN A 10 2.83 -36.73 -6.86
N ALA A 11 3.05 -37.43 -5.73
CA ALA A 11 2.90 -36.84 -4.41
C ALA A 11 3.88 -35.68 -4.16
N LEU A 12 5.14 -35.81 -4.61
CA LEU A 12 6.13 -34.73 -4.52
C LEU A 12 5.72 -33.50 -5.33
N TRP A 13 5.20 -33.69 -6.55
CA TRP A 13 4.72 -32.58 -7.39
C TRP A 13 3.50 -31.89 -6.80
N MET A 14 2.56 -32.63 -6.20
CA MET A 14 1.42 -32.02 -5.52
C MET A 14 1.85 -31.19 -4.33
N ILE A 15 2.76 -31.70 -3.49
CA ILE A 15 3.30 -30.95 -2.34
C ILE A 15 4.03 -29.69 -2.82
N PHE A 16 4.88 -29.82 -3.85
CA PHE A 16 5.60 -28.68 -4.41
C PHE A 16 4.65 -27.62 -5.00
N GLY A 17 3.59 -28.05 -5.70
CA GLY A 17 2.54 -27.17 -6.23
C GLY A 17 1.78 -26.41 -5.13
N VAL A 18 1.45 -27.08 -4.03
CA VAL A 18 0.81 -26.44 -2.87
C VAL A 18 1.74 -25.42 -2.22
N ILE A 19 3.01 -25.76 -1.99
CA ILE A 19 3.98 -24.84 -1.38
C ILE A 19 4.20 -23.61 -2.26
N THR A 20 4.39 -23.80 -3.57
CA THR A 20 4.61 -22.69 -4.51
C THR A 20 3.39 -21.78 -4.64
N SER A 21 2.17 -22.33 -4.67
CA SER A 21 0.94 -21.52 -4.68
C SER A 21 0.77 -20.69 -3.41
N VAL A 22 1.04 -21.26 -2.23
CA VAL A 22 1.00 -20.53 -0.95
C VAL A 22 2.03 -19.39 -0.93
N LEU A 23 3.25 -19.63 -1.41
CA LEU A 23 4.29 -18.60 -1.49
C LEU A 23 3.88 -17.44 -2.42
N LEU A 24 3.31 -17.74 -3.60
CA LEU A 24 2.86 -16.72 -4.54
C LEU A 24 1.75 -15.84 -3.94
N VAL A 25 0.76 -16.45 -3.29
CA VAL A 25 -0.32 -15.72 -2.60
C VAL A 25 0.23 -14.87 -1.46
N THR A 26 1.20 -15.38 -0.71
CA THR A 26 1.82 -14.68 0.42
C THR A 26 2.60 -13.44 -0.06
N ILE A 27 3.39 -13.57 -1.13
CA ILE A 27 4.13 -12.45 -1.73
C ILE A 27 3.16 -11.38 -2.24
N TRP A 28 2.10 -11.79 -2.95
CA TRP A 28 1.07 -10.86 -3.45
C TRP A 28 0.29 -10.16 -2.33
N SER A 29 0.03 -10.85 -1.23
CA SER A 29 -0.71 -10.30 -0.08
C SER A 29 0.15 -9.38 0.78
N ILE A 30 1.46 -9.60 0.84
CA ILE A 30 2.40 -8.78 1.61
C ILE A 30 2.87 -7.56 0.83
N TYR A 31 2.93 -7.62 -0.50
CA TYR A 31 3.32 -6.51 -1.36
C TYR A 31 2.57 -5.18 -1.08
N PRO A 32 1.23 -5.15 -0.91
CA PRO A 32 0.51 -3.92 -0.57
C PRO A 32 0.70 -3.47 0.89
N ILE A 33 1.13 -4.35 1.79
CA ILE A 33 1.33 -4.04 3.22
C ILE A 33 2.70 -3.36 3.44
N TYR A 34 3.67 -3.63 2.58
CA TYR A 34 4.97 -2.95 2.57
C TYR A 34 4.90 -1.60 1.84
N ILE A 35 4.04 -0.70 2.32
CA ILE A 35 4.33 0.74 2.15
C ILE A 35 5.68 0.95 2.84
N SER A 36 6.70 1.26 2.04
CA SER A 36 8.06 1.43 2.53
C SER A 36 8.07 2.42 3.69
N ALA A 37 8.96 2.22 4.67
CA ALA A 37 9.10 3.17 5.78
C ALA A 37 9.31 4.60 5.27
N GLN A 38 9.95 4.73 4.10
CA GLN A 38 10.14 5.98 3.38
C GLN A 38 8.82 6.64 2.97
N ILE A 39 7.88 5.93 2.34
CA ILE A 39 6.58 6.51 1.94
C ILE A 39 5.78 6.93 3.17
N ARG A 40 5.81 6.15 4.25
CA ARG A 40 5.13 6.54 5.51
C ARG A 40 5.69 7.85 6.08
N ASN A 41 7.01 8.00 6.04
CA ASN A 41 7.67 9.22 6.51
C ASN A 41 7.37 10.40 5.59
N ASP A 42 7.32 10.19 4.27
CA ASP A 42 7.00 11.23 3.30
C ASP A 42 5.55 11.70 3.43
N VAL A 43 4.58 10.77 3.51
CA VAL A 43 3.16 11.08 3.79
C VAL A 43 3.03 11.87 5.10
N LYS A 44 3.73 11.45 6.15
CA LYS A 44 3.71 12.16 7.44
C LYS A 44 4.28 13.58 7.29
N ALA A 45 5.41 13.75 6.60
CA ALA A 45 6.02 15.04 6.37
C ALA A 45 5.09 15.98 5.59
N ARG A 46 4.45 15.48 4.52
CA ARG A 46 3.48 16.24 3.73
C ARG A 46 2.22 16.63 4.50
N ILE A 47 1.71 15.75 5.35
CA ILE A 47 0.57 16.09 6.22
C ILE A 47 0.94 17.23 7.16
N ILE A 48 2.12 17.20 7.77
CA ILE A 48 2.60 18.27 8.66
C ILE A 48 2.76 19.58 7.88
N GLU A 49 3.42 19.55 6.72
CA GLU A 49 3.60 20.71 5.86
C GLU A 49 2.26 21.37 5.49
N ARG A 50 1.25 20.56 5.13
CA ARG A 50 -0.09 21.08 4.79
C ARG A 50 -0.87 21.56 6.02
N SER A 51 -0.70 20.90 7.17
CA SER A 51 -1.27 21.34 8.44
C SER A 51 -0.78 22.74 8.79
N ASP A 52 0.53 22.97 8.66
CA ASP A 52 1.15 24.28 8.92
C ASP A 52 0.72 25.33 7.89
N TYR A 53 0.68 24.97 6.59
CA TYR A 53 0.28 25.89 5.51
C TYR A 53 -1.18 26.37 5.65
N TYR A 54 -2.11 25.48 5.97
CA TYR A 54 -3.53 25.82 6.10
C TYR A 54 -3.92 26.24 7.54
N GLY A 55 -3.03 26.09 8.52
CA GLY A 55 -3.33 26.36 9.93
C GLY A 55 -4.41 25.44 10.51
N LEU A 56 -4.55 24.23 9.98
CA LEU A 56 -5.56 23.24 10.38
C LEU A 56 -4.92 22.13 11.22
N PRO A 57 -5.64 21.51 12.16
CA PRO A 57 -5.10 20.41 12.95
C PRO A 57 -4.83 19.19 12.07
N ILE A 58 -3.76 18.45 12.38
CA ILE A 58 -3.39 17.21 11.67
C ILE A 58 -4.54 16.19 11.62
N SER A 59 -5.42 16.18 12.63
CA SER A 59 -6.59 15.30 12.68
C SER A 59 -7.60 15.51 11.56
N ASP A 60 -7.59 16.69 10.92
CA ASP A 60 -8.46 16.99 9.78
C ASP A 60 -7.89 16.48 8.46
N PHE A 61 -6.67 15.92 8.46
CA PHE A 61 -6.02 15.35 7.29
C PHE A 61 -6.05 13.82 7.35
N SER A 62 -6.33 13.19 6.21
CA SER A 62 -6.33 11.74 6.04
C SER A 62 -5.60 11.39 4.75
N ALA A 63 -4.67 10.43 4.83
CA ALA A 63 -4.07 9.84 3.64
C ALA A 63 -5.06 8.87 2.99
N ALA A 64 -5.33 9.07 1.70
CA ALA A 64 -6.12 8.18 0.86
C ALA A 64 -5.23 7.68 -0.29
N PHE A 65 -5.46 6.45 -0.76
CA PHE A 65 -4.75 5.89 -1.92
C PHE A 65 -3.22 6.04 -1.85
N VAL A 66 -2.58 5.39 -0.87
CA VAL A 66 -1.11 5.40 -0.74
C VAL A 66 -0.52 4.27 -1.59
N ARG A 67 0.17 4.63 -2.67
CA ARG A 67 0.99 3.73 -3.49
C ARG A 67 2.46 4.15 -3.41
N LYS A 68 3.31 3.38 -4.09
CA LYS A 68 4.75 3.63 -4.12
C LYS A 68 5.10 5.01 -4.67
N ASP A 69 4.43 5.38 -5.75
CA ASP A 69 4.81 6.56 -6.56
C ASP A 69 3.74 7.67 -6.52
N GLU A 70 2.61 7.41 -5.87
CA GLU A 70 1.50 8.36 -5.73
C GLU A 70 0.83 8.20 -4.38
N PHE A 71 0.46 9.31 -3.75
CA PHE A 71 -0.43 9.30 -2.60
C PHE A 71 -1.34 10.52 -2.61
N ARG A 72 -2.54 10.37 -2.06
CA ARG A 72 -3.51 11.45 -1.96
C ARG A 72 -3.68 11.84 -0.50
N ILE A 73 -3.67 13.14 -0.22
CA ILE A 73 -3.99 13.67 1.12
C ILE A 73 -5.31 14.41 1.01
N CYS A 74 -6.29 13.96 1.76
CA CYS A 74 -7.59 14.60 1.87
C CYS A 74 -7.68 15.38 3.17
N ARG A 75 -8.16 16.63 3.10
CA ARG A 75 -8.47 17.46 4.25
C ARG A 75 -9.97 17.62 4.41
N ARG A 76 -10.46 17.56 5.64
CA ARG A 76 -11.84 17.88 5.99
C ARG A 76 -11.96 19.38 6.21
N ILE A 77 -12.97 19.98 5.59
CA ILE A 77 -13.34 21.38 5.79
C ILE A 77 -14.66 21.37 6.55
N HIS A 78 -14.59 21.65 7.85
CA HIS A 78 -15.75 21.76 8.71
C HIS A 78 -16.50 23.07 8.38
N GLN A 79 -17.63 22.97 7.69
CA GLN A 79 -18.56 24.09 7.49
C GLN A 79 -19.87 23.81 8.23
N LYS A 80 -20.57 24.87 8.65
CA LYS A 80 -21.82 24.74 9.41
C LYS A 80 -22.86 23.99 8.58
N GLY A 81 -23.07 22.70 8.90
CA GLY A 81 -24.01 21.82 8.21
C GLY A 81 -23.46 21.08 6.99
N LEU A 82 -22.16 21.19 6.68
CA LEU A 82 -21.52 20.47 5.57
C LEU A 82 -20.09 20.05 5.93
N ASP A 83 -19.81 18.77 5.84
CA ASP A 83 -18.45 18.22 5.90
C ASP A 83 -17.95 18.00 4.48
N ASN A 84 -17.22 18.99 3.95
CA ASN A 84 -16.58 18.85 2.64
C ASN A 84 -15.21 18.21 2.80
N MET A 85 -14.85 17.35 1.85
CA MET A 85 -13.51 16.78 1.77
C MET A 85 -12.83 17.31 0.50
N VAL A 86 -11.65 17.91 0.67
CA VAL A 86 -10.82 18.37 -0.45
C VAL A 86 -9.56 17.53 -0.48
N CYS A 87 -9.25 16.93 -1.62
CA CYS A 87 -8.09 16.07 -1.76
C CYS A 87 -7.05 16.68 -2.69
N ASP A 88 -5.81 16.70 -2.23
CA ASP A 88 -4.64 17.08 -3.00
C ASP A 88 -3.89 15.79 -3.38
N GLU A 89 -3.51 15.66 -4.65
CA GLU A 89 -2.74 14.53 -5.18
C GLU A 89 -1.25 14.85 -5.18
N PHE A 90 -0.45 13.90 -4.72
CA PHE A 90 1.00 13.99 -4.69
C PHE A 90 1.58 12.83 -5.48
N TYR A 91 2.37 13.17 -6.49
CA TYR A 91 3.15 12.23 -7.26
C TYR A 91 4.58 12.33 -6.80
N SER A 92 5.22 11.20 -6.49
CA SER A 92 6.67 11.20 -6.38
C SER A 92 7.21 11.50 -7.76
N VAL A 93 7.92 12.60 -7.91
CA VAL A 93 8.66 12.86 -9.14
C VAL A 93 9.70 11.74 -9.24
N ASN A 94 9.52 10.81 -10.17
CA ASN A 94 10.60 9.94 -10.58
C ASN A 94 11.69 10.86 -11.11
N GLU A 95 12.76 11.05 -10.34
CA GLU A 95 14.03 11.59 -10.83
C GLU A 95 14.66 10.54 -11.76
N ASP A 96 14.04 10.29 -12.92
CA ASP A 96 14.68 9.65 -14.06
C ASP A 96 14.86 10.73 -15.14
N GLN A 97 15.87 11.58 -14.93
CA GLN A 97 16.56 12.35 -15.99
C GLN A 97 18.00 11.85 -16.10
#